data_AF-A0A7K1VAQ0-F1
#
_entry.id   AF-A0A7K1VAQ0-F1
#
_cell.length_a   1.000
_cell.length_b   1.000
_cell.length_c   1.000
_cell.angle_alpha   90.00
_cell.angle_beta   90.00
_cell.angle_gamma   90.00
#
_symmetry.space_group_name_H-M   'P 1'
#
loop_
_entity.id
_entity.type
_entity.pdbx_description
1 polymer ?
#
loop_
_entity_poly.entity_id
_entity_poly.type
_entity_poly.pdbx_seq_one_letter_code
_entity_poly.pdbx_strand_id
1 'polypeptide(L)'
;MPIDSNIASYSDLAFKSAIVIYALVWIMLVWQFALTRTVPTTTRQLVTAGGGSDTVDELPADVPGKVTPRGVERPFPERLGNMAFAVLFVGFGVHAASIVLRGFATHRFPLGNMFEFISMATAAAVGLGLVLLRDQRYRAMWSFLLVPVLILLFLAGTKLHVDAAPVVPALKSYWLPVHVTVVSIGSGVFLVSGVASLLFLYRIWQPAGAESDNIFGQLARRLPDAQLLDRLAYRTTIIGFPIFGAGVILGAIWAEAAWGRFWGWDPKETCSFIAWVLYAAYLHARATSGWRDTKAAWINIAGFVAMLFNLFIINIVVSGLHSYAGLN
;
A
#
# COMPACT_ATOMS: atom_id res chain seq x y z
N MET A 1 10.68 -30.61 -14.62
CA MET A 1 9.50 -31.31 -14.06
C MET A 1 8.26 -30.77 -14.74
N PRO A 2 7.27 -31.61 -15.05
CA PRO A 2 5.98 -31.15 -15.57
C PRO A 2 5.29 -30.24 -14.55
N ILE A 3 4.50 -29.29 -15.03
CA ILE A 3 3.80 -28.31 -14.19
C ILE A 3 2.63 -29.00 -13.51
N ASP A 4 2.49 -28.83 -12.20
CA ASP A 4 1.36 -29.39 -11.45
C ASP A 4 0.11 -28.53 -11.67
N SER A 5 -0.75 -29.00 -12.59
CA SER A 5 -1.99 -28.32 -12.95
C SER A 5 -2.98 -28.17 -11.78
N ASN A 6 -2.97 -29.08 -10.79
CA ASN A 6 -3.86 -29.00 -9.64
C ASN A 6 -3.43 -27.87 -8.71
N ILE A 7 -2.13 -27.80 -8.40
CA ILE A 7 -1.57 -26.74 -7.56
C ILE A 7 -1.68 -25.38 -8.27
N ALA A 8 -1.49 -25.33 -9.58
CA ALA A 8 -1.71 -24.11 -10.37
C ALA A 8 -3.16 -23.61 -10.25
N SER A 9 -4.14 -24.52 -10.35
CA SER A 9 -5.56 -24.18 -10.17
C SER A 9 -5.86 -23.64 -8.78
N TYR A 10 -5.30 -24.24 -7.72
CA TYR A 10 -5.44 -23.72 -6.36
C TYR A 10 -4.80 -22.36 -6.17
N SER A 11 -3.64 -22.10 -6.79
CA SER A 11 -3.02 -20.77 -6.83
C SER A 11 -3.98 -19.75 -7.45
N ASP A 12 -4.57 -20.05 -8.60
CA ASP A 12 -5.44 -19.11 -9.31
C ASP A 12 -6.76 -18.88 -8.56
N LEU A 13 -7.29 -19.93 -7.93
CA LEU A 13 -8.44 -19.81 -7.04
C LEU A 13 -8.10 -18.90 -5.86
N ALA A 14 -6.97 -19.14 -5.17
CA ALA A 14 -6.52 -18.30 -4.06
C ALA A 14 -6.33 -16.84 -4.50
N PHE A 15 -5.74 -16.60 -5.68
CA PHE A 15 -5.58 -15.25 -6.23
C PHE A 15 -6.93 -14.55 -6.45
N LYS A 16 -7.90 -15.24 -7.10
CA LYS A 16 -9.25 -14.71 -7.32
C LYS A 16 -9.98 -14.46 -5.99
N SER A 17 -9.87 -15.39 -5.04
CA SER A 17 -10.42 -15.24 -3.70
C SER A 17 -9.82 -14.05 -2.96
N ALA A 18 -8.51 -13.81 -3.06
CA ALA A 18 -7.86 -12.65 -2.46
C ALA A 18 -8.44 -11.33 -2.99
N ILE A 19 -8.69 -11.22 -4.31
CA ILE A 19 -9.33 -10.05 -4.90
C ILE A 19 -10.71 -9.82 -4.31
N VAL A 20 -11.54 -10.87 -4.23
CA VAL A 20 -12.89 -10.78 -3.66
C VAL A 20 -12.84 -10.37 -2.18
N ILE A 21 -11.92 -10.94 -1.41
CA ILE A 21 -11.74 -10.60 0.01
C ILE A 21 -11.30 -9.14 0.16
N TYR A 22 -10.33 -8.67 -0.62
CA TYR A 22 -9.91 -7.26 -0.57
C TYR A 22 -11.02 -6.31 -1.02
N ALA A 23 -11.82 -6.67 -2.01
CA ALA A 23 -12.99 -5.89 -2.42
C ALA A 23 -14.04 -5.82 -1.31
N LEU A 24 -14.30 -6.93 -0.62
CA LEU A 24 -15.18 -6.97 0.55
C LEU A 24 -14.65 -6.07 1.67
N VAL A 25 -13.37 -6.16 2.01
CA VAL A 25 -12.74 -5.27 3.01
C VAL A 25 -12.90 -3.82 2.60
N TRP A 26 -12.64 -3.49 1.34
CA TRP A 26 -12.78 -2.13 0.84
C TRP A 26 -14.23 -1.62 0.98
N ILE A 27 -15.23 -2.42 0.61
CA ILE A 27 -16.65 -2.09 0.79
C ILE A 27 -16.97 -1.88 2.28
N MET A 28 -16.51 -2.76 3.16
CA MET A 28 -16.73 -2.64 4.61
C MET A 28 -16.10 -1.37 5.17
N LEU A 29 -14.90 -1.01 4.73
CA LEU A 29 -14.21 0.21 5.14
C LEU A 29 -14.91 1.46 4.60
N VAL A 30 -15.35 1.47 3.35
CA VAL A 30 -16.15 2.56 2.76
C VAL A 30 -17.49 2.70 3.48
N TRP A 31 -18.13 1.59 3.83
CA TRP A 31 -19.39 1.62 4.58
C TRP A 31 -19.19 2.12 6.01
N GLN A 32 -18.14 1.67 6.70
CA GLN A 32 -17.73 2.27 7.98
C GLN A 32 -17.49 3.78 7.82
N PHE A 33 -16.81 4.19 6.75
CA PHE A 33 -16.51 5.59 6.45
C PHE A 33 -17.79 6.42 6.25
N ALA A 34 -18.80 5.85 5.60
CA ALA A 34 -20.10 6.47 5.37
C ALA A 34 -20.95 6.57 6.66
N LEU A 35 -20.94 5.53 7.50
CA LEU A 35 -21.75 5.46 8.73
C LEU A 35 -21.17 6.26 9.90
N THR A 36 -19.86 6.50 9.91
CA THR A 36 -19.22 7.26 10.99
C THR A 36 -19.60 8.73 10.86
N ARG A 37 -20.58 9.18 11.65
CA ARG A 37 -20.94 10.59 11.79
C ARG A 37 -19.84 11.30 12.57
N THR A 38 -19.27 12.35 11.99
CA THR A 38 -18.45 13.31 12.73
C THR A 38 -19.37 14.02 13.72
N VAL A 39 -19.36 13.59 14.99
CA VAL A 39 -19.96 14.39 16.05
C VAL A 39 -19.07 15.62 16.19
N PRO A 40 -19.56 16.84 15.90
CA PRO A 40 -18.77 18.03 16.17
C PRO A 40 -18.47 18.06 17.67
N THR A 41 -17.19 18.07 18.03
CA THR A 41 -16.73 18.37 19.39
C THR A 41 -16.98 19.85 19.68
N THR A 42 -18.25 20.23 19.77
CA THR A 42 -18.69 21.50 20.35
C THR A 42 -19.44 21.19 21.63
N THR A 43 -18.69 20.75 22.61
CA THR A 43 -19.05 20.99 24.00
C THR A 43 -17.76 21.39 24.69
N ARG A 44 -17.36 22.65 24.47
CA ARG A 44 -16.62 23.34 25.53
C ARG A 44 -17.50 23.22 26.75
N GLN A 45 -17.13 22.32 27.65
CA GLN A 45 -17.71 22.26 28.98
C GLN A 45 -17.45 23.64 29.59
N LEU A 46 -18.48 24.47 29.64
CA LEU A 46 -18.44 25.70 30.42
C LEU A 46 -18.31 25.24 31.87
N VAL A 47 -17.09 25.29 32.39
CA VAL A 47 -16.89 25.23 33.84
C VAL A 47 -17.45 26.54 34.36
N THR A 48 -18.56 26.47 35.06
CA THR A 48 -19.06 27.58 35.87
C THR A 48 -18.06 27.83 36.99
N ALA A 49 -17.17 28.81 36.78
CA ALA A 49 -16.39 29.41 37.85
C ALA A 49 -17.26 30.49 38.49
N GLY A 50 -18.08 30.10 39.47
CA GLY A 50 -18.93 31.01 40.23
C GLY A 50 -19.47 30.30 41.47
N GLY A 51 -19.00 30.72 42.64
CA GLY A 51 -19.29 30.11 43.93
C GLY A 51 -20.71 30.37 44.44
N GLY A 52 -21.06 29.59 45.47
CA GLY A 52 -22.28 29.71 46.24
C GLY A 52 -22.64 28.36 46.84
N SER A 53 -22.46 28.24 48.15
CA SER A 53 -22.92 27.14 48.99
C SER A 53 -24.38 26.78 48.68
N ASP A 54 -24.70 25.50 48.65
CA ASP A 54 -25.67 24.93 49.60
C ASP A 54 -25.91 23.42 49.36
N THR A 55 -26.05 22.72 50.49
CA THR A 55 -26.52 21.33 50.68
C THR A 55 -25.62 20.19 50.21
N VAL A 56 -24.78 19.74 51.16
CA VAL A 56 -24.25 18.38 51.20
C VAL A 56 -25.40 17.46 51.60
N ASP A 57 -26.00 16.76 50.63
CA ASP A 57 -26.79 15.58 50.93
C ASP A 57 -25.82 14.41 51.22
N GLU A 58 -25.89 13.90 52.45
CA GLU A 58 -25.15 12.74 52.94
C GLU A 58 -25.45 11.51 52.08
N LEU A 59 -24.43 11.00 51.39
CA LEU A 59 -24.41 9.62 50.90
C LEU A 59 -23.86 8.72 52.01
N PRO A 60 -24.51 7.59 52.34
CA PRO A 60 -23.92 6.62 53.25
C PRO A 60 -22.64 6.05 52.63
N ALA A 61 -21.55 6.13 53.38
CA ALA A 61 -20.31 5.45 53.08
C ALA A 61 -20.50 3.93 53.16
N ASP A 62 -19.74 3.23 52.31
CA ASP A 62 -19.34 1.82 52.43
C ASP A 62 -20.13 0.78 51.61
N VAL A 63 -19.89 0.77 50.29
CA VAL A 63 -19.76 -0.47 49.52
C VAL A 63 -18.59 -0.28 48.54
N PRO A 64 -17.53 -1.14 48.56
CA PRO A 64 -16.52 -1.17 47.51
C PRO A 64 -17.12 -1.73 46.21
N GLY A 65 -17.95 -0.92 45.56
CA GLY A 65 -18.50 -1.20 44.24
C GLY A 65 -17.37 -1.23 43.24
N LYS A 66 -16.92 -2.43 42.88
CA LYS A 66 -16.07 -2.66 41.72
C LYS A 66 -16.73 -1.96 40.53
N VAL A 67 -16.17 -0.83 40.09
CA VAL A 67 -16.57 -0.18 38.85
C VAL A 67 -16.08 -1.09 37.74
N THR A 68 -16.79 -2.18 37.47
CA THR A 68 -16.74 -2.79 36.14
C THR A 68 -17.21 -1.68 35.20
N PRO A 69 -16.40 -1.20 34.26
CA PRO A 69 -16.95 -0.39 33.19
C PRO A 69 -18.04 -1.25 32.57
N ARG A 70 -19.31 -0.86 32.73
CA ARG A 70 -20.42 -1.39 31.94
C ARG A 70 -19.88 -1.46 30.52
N GLY A 71 -19.87 -2.65 29.92
CA GLY A 71 -19.36 -2.86 28.58
C GLY A 71 -20.08 -1.90 27.64
N VAL A 72 -19.45 -0.75 27.37
CA VAL A 72 -19.94 0.17 26.36
C VAL A 72 -19.73 -0.59 25.07
N GLU A 73 -20.82 -1.23 24.64
CA GLU A 73 -20.86 -1.95 23.39
C GLU A 73 -20.32 -1.02 22.30
N ARG A 74 -19.16 -1.38 21.74
CA ARG A 74 -18.51 -0.56 20.71
C ARG A 74 -19.53 -0.24 19.62
N PRO A 75 -19.65 1.02 19.18
CA PRO A 75 -20.64 1.40 18.18
C PRO A 75 -20.44 0.58 16.89
N PHE A 76 -21.54 0.26 16.21
CA PHE A 76 -21.55 -0.61 15.02
C PHE A 76 -20.46 -0.26 13.96
N PRO A 77 -20.21 1.02 13.62
CA PRO A 77 -19.14 1.38 12.68
C PRO A 77 -17.74 0.97 13.16
N GLU A 78 -17.47 1.02 14.47
CA GLU A 78 -16.17 0.61 15.02
C GLU A 78 -16.00 -0.91 14.95
N ARG A 79 -17.06 -1.67 15.21
CA ARG A 79 -17.08 -3.13 15.02
C ARG A 79 -16.83 -3.50 13.57
N LEU A 80 -17.49 -2.81 12.64
CA LEU A 80 -17.35 -3.03 11.20
C LEU A 80 -15.89 -2.83 10.74
N GLY A 81 -15.22 -1.77 11.22
CA GLY A 81 -13.80 -1.55 10.92
C GLY A 81 -12.85 -2.56 11.52
N ASN A 82 -13.13 -3.03 12.74
CA ASN A 82 -12.35 -4.10 13.36
C ASN A 82 -12.52 -5.42 12.60
N MET A 83 -13.73 -5.72 12.16
CA MET A 83 -14.02 -6.89 11.32
C MET A 83 -13.33 -6.77 9.96
N ALA A 84 -13.38 -5.60 9.32
CA ALA A 84 -12.69 -5.34 8.06
C ALA A 84 -11.17 -5.60 8.18
N PHE A 85 -10.57 -5.21 9.30
CA PHE A 85 -9.14 -5.44 9.56
C PHE A 85 -8.81 -6.93 9.76
N ALA A 86 -9.67 -7.68 10.45
CA ALA A 86 -9.50 -9.14 10.58
C ALA A 86 -9.62 -9.85 9.22
N VAL A 87 -10.61 -9.47 8.41
CA VAL A 87 -10.80 -9.99 7.06
C VAL A 87 -9.63 -9.60 6.14
N LEU A 88 -9.03 -8.42 6.33
CA LEU A 88 -7.83 -7.99 5.61
C LEU A 88 -6.62 -8.88 5.87
N PHE A 89 -6.40 -9.32 7.11
CA PHE A 89 -5.34 -10.30 7.43
C PHE A 89 -5.58 -11.63 6.74
N VAL A 90 -6.83 -12.10 6.71
CA VAL A 90 -7.19 -13.33 5.97
C VAL A 90 -6.94 -13.14 4.48
N GLY A 91 -7.35 -12.01 3.90
CA GLY A 91 -7.09 -11.67 2.50
C GLY A 91 -5.61 -11.67 2.16
N PHE A 92 -4.78 -11.08 3.02
CA PHE A 92 -3.33 -11.11 2.88
C PHE A 92 -2.75 -12.53 2.98
N GLY A 93 -3.24 -13.35 3.90
CA GLY A 93 -2.84 -14.76 4.02
C GLY A 93 -3.16 -15.55 2.76
N VAL A 94 -4.36 -15.38 2.21
CA VAL A 94 -4.80 -16.03 0.96
C VAL A 94 -3.98 -15.54 -0.24
N HIS A 95 -3.67 -14.24 -0.30
CA HIS A 95 -2.83 -13.66 -1.35
C HIS A 95 -1.38 -14.16 -1.27
N ALA A 96 -0.80 -14.26 -0.08
CA ALA A 96 0.52 -14.86 0.10
C ALA A 96 0.51 -16.35 -0.29
N ALA A 97 -0.55 -17.08 0.08
CA ALA A 97 -0.71 -18.48 -0.30
C ALA A 97 -0.79 -18.65 -1.83
N SER A 98 -1.46 -17.76 -2.56
CA SER A 98 -1.50 -17.84 -4.04
C SER A 98 -0.10 -17.76 -4.65
N ILE A 99 0.76 -16.87 -4.15
CA ILE A 99 2.14 -16.73 -4.61
C ILE A 99 2.94 -18.00 -4.32
N VAL A 100 2.85 -18.52 -3.09
CA VAL A 100 3.57 -19.73 -2.65
C VAL A 100 3.14 -20.96 -3.45
N LEU A 101 1.84 -21.18 -3.60
CA LEU A 101 1.29 -22.29 -4.41
C LEU A 101 1.75 -22.20 -5.86
N ARG A 102 1.82 -21.00 -6.43
CA ARG A 102 2.32 -20.80 -7.79
C ARG A 102 3.79 -21.18 -7.95
N GLY A 103 4.60 -20.93 -6.92
CA GLY A 103 6.00 -21.37 -6.88
C GLY A 103 6.12 -22.90 -6.87
N PHE A 104 5.30 -23.57 -6.05
CA PHE A 104 5.25 -25.04 -6.02
C PHE A 104 4.76 -25.64 -7.33
N ALA A 105 3.71 -25.08 -7.95
CA ALA A 105 3.15 -25.57 -9.21
C ALA A 105 4.16 -25.53 -10.37
N THR A 106 5.02 -24.51 -10.39
CA THR A 106 5.99 -24.29 -11.47
C THR A 106 7.39 -24.84 -11.15
N HIS A 107 7.59 -25.37 -9.94
CA HIS A 107 8.90 -25.78 -9.41
C HIS A 107 10.00 -24.72 -9.57
N ARG A 108 9.62 -23.43 -9.54
CA ARG A 108 10.52 -22.28 -9.64
C ARG A 108 10.02 -21.15 -8.76
N PHE A 109 10.86 -20.15 -8.54
CA PHE A 109 10.42 -18.94 -7.85
C PHE A 109 9.36 -18.19 -8.69
N PRO A 110 8.21 -17.79 -8.10
CA PRO A 110 7.06 -17.23 -8.82
C PRO A 110 7.24 -15.73 -9.12
N LEU A 111 8.23 -15.37 -9.96
CA LEU A 111 8.53 -14.00 -10.42
C LEU A 111 8.97 -13.94 -11.90
N GLY A 112 8.44 -14.84 -12.73
CA GLY A 112 8.83 -15.01 -14.12
C GLY A 112 8.04 -14.18 -15.14
N ASN A 113 6.95 -13.51 -14.72
CA ASN A 113 6.08 -12.72 -15.59
C ASN A 113 5.51 -11.50 -14.85
N MET A 114 4.86 -10.60 -15.60
CA MET A 114 4.25 -9.38 -15.06
C MET A 114 3.15 -9.65 -14.03
N PHE A 115 2.33 -10.71 -14.21
CA PHE A 115 1.31 -11.09 -13.25
C PHE A 115 1.91 -11.41 -11.87
N GLU A 116 2.94 -12.26 -11.86
CA GLU A 116 3.69 -12.66 -10.68
C GLU A 116 4.36 -11.44 -10.01
N PHE A 117 4.93 -10.52 -10.81
CA PHE A 117 5.51 -9.28 -10.31
C PHE A 117 4.47 -8.37 -9.64
N ILE A 118 3.34 -8.11 -10.29
CA ILE A 118 2.27 -7.25 -9.74
C ILE A 118 1.68 -7.88 -8.49
N SER A 119 1.46 -9.20 -8.48
CA SER A 119 0.98 -9.93 -7.31
C SER A 119 1.94 -9.79 -6.13
N MET A 120 3.25 -9.94 -6.34
CA MET A 120 4.25 -9.74 -5.28
C MET A 120 4.32 -8.29 -4.80
N ALA A 121 4.32 -7.32 -5.72
CA ALA A 121 4.39 -5.90 -5.37
C ALA A 121 3.16 -5.44 -4.57
N THR A 122 1.97 -5.88 -4.96
CA THR A 122 0.73 -5.57 -4.22
C THR A 122 0.67 -6.31 -2.88
N ALA A 123 1.13 -7.56 -2.80
CA ALA A 123 1.27 -8.26 -1.53
C ALA A 123 2.26 -7.52 -0.60
N ALA A 124 3.40 -7.06 -1.11
CA ALA A 124 4.35 -6.26 -0.33
C ALA A 124 3.74 -4.93 0.15
N ALA A 125 2.95 -4.25 -0.68
CA ALA A 125 2.25 -3.02 -0.29
C ALA A 125 1.23 -3.27 0.83
N VAL A 126 0.40 -4.32 0.72
CA VAL A 126 -0.57 -4.70 1.75
C VAL A 126 0.15 -5.16 3.02
N GLY A 127 1.20 -5.99 2.91
CA GLY A 127 1.99 -6.46 4.04
C GLY A 127 2.67 -5.31 4.81
N LEU A 128 3.27 -4.35 4.09
CA LEU A 128 3.83 -3.15 4.72
C LEU A 128 2.73 -2.29 5.34
N GLY A 129 1.60 -2.12 4.65
CA GLY A 129 0.43 -1.44 5.18
C GLY A 129 -0.05 -2.08 6.49
N LEU A 130 -0.10 -3.42 6.57
CA LEU A 130 -0.47 -4.17 7.76
C LEU A 130 0.50 -3.96 8.93
N VAL A 131 1.73 -3.50 8.68
CA VAL A 131 2.71 -3.15 9.73
C VAL A 131 2.61 -1.68 10.11
N LEU A 132 2.56 -0.78 9.13
CA LEU A 132 2.63 0.67 9.35
C LEU A 132 1.29 1.33 9.66
N LEU A 133 0.17 0.77 9.18
CA LEU A 133 -1.18 1.31 9.32
C LEU A 133 -2.01 0.53 10.36
N ARG A 134 -1.34 -0.02 11.38
CA ARG A 134 -1.98 -0.77 12.49
C ARG A 134 -2.78 0.14 13.41
N ASP A 135 -2.34 1.38 13.59
CA ASP A 135 -3.03 2.32 14.49
C ASP A 135 -4.37 2.77 13.89
N GLN A 136 -5.36 2.95 14.76
CA GLN A 136 -6.70 3.42 14.39
C GLN A 136 -6.69 4.74 13.59
N ARG A 137 -5.68 5.59 13.82
CA ARG A 137 -5.48 6.86 13.11
C ARG A 137 -5.27 6.69 11.61
N TYR A 138 -4.74 5.54 11.20
CA TYR A 138 -4.45 5.22 9.81
C TYR A 138 -5.57 4.41 9.14
N ARG A 139 -6.66 4.09 9.85
CA ARG A 139 -7.72 3.22 9.33
C ARG A 139 -8.34 3.74 8.03
N ALA A 140 -8.54 5.05 7.94
CA ALA A 140 -9.01 5.72 6.72
C ALA A 140 -8.11 5.44 5.51
N MET A 141 -6.80 5.28 5.73
CA MET A 141 -5.82 5.10 4.66
C MET A 141 -5.98 3.77 3.92
N TRP A 142 -6.52 2.75 4.57
CA TRP A 142 -6.79 1.46 3.93
C TRP A 142 -7.80 1.60 2.78
N SER A 143 -8.81 2.45 2.92
CA SER A 143 -9.78 2.70 1.86
C SER A 143 -9.13 3.28 0.60
N PHE A 144 -8.04 4.03 0.74
CA PHE A 144 -7.32 4.64 -0.38
C PHE A 144 -6.19 3.76 -0.91
N LEU A 145 -5.51 3.01 -0.03
CA LEU A 145 -4.45 2.08 -0.42
C LEU A 145 -5.01 0.88 -1.20
N LEU A 146 -6.18 0.37 -0.81
CA LEU A 146 -6.80 -0.78 -1.48
C LEU A 146 -7.30 -0.45 -2.89
N VAL A 147 -7.58 0.81 -3.22
CA VAL A 147 -8.04 1.19 -4.58
C VAL A 147 -7.00 0.83 -5.65
N PRO A 148 -5.76 1.37 -5.63
CA PRO A 148 -4.77 0.98 -6.62
C PRO A 148 -4.37 -0.48 -6.51
N VAL A 149 -4.37 -1.08 -5.31
CA VAL A 149 -4.10 -2.54 -5.15
C VAL A 149 -5.14 -3.37 -5.90
N LEU A 150 -6.43 -3.08 -5.74
CA LEU A 150 -7.52 -3.78 -6.43
C LEU A 150 -7.46 -3.57 -7.95
N ILE A 151 -7.19 -2.34 -8.40
CA ILE A 151 -7.01 -2.04 -9.83
C ILE A 151 -5.85 -2.86 -10.41
N LEU A 152 -4.70 -2.89 -9.72
CA LEU A 152 -3.51 -3.63 -10.16
C LEU A 152 -3.78 -5.13 -10.18
N LEU A 153 -4.42 -5.70 -9.15
CA LEU A 153 -4.76 -7.11 -9.09
C LEU A 153 -5.80 -7.51 -10.15
N PHE A 154 -6.81 -6.66 -10.37
CA PHE A 154 -7.81 -6.89 -11.41
C PHE A 154 -7.18 -6.87 -12.81
N LEU A 155 -6.32 -5.88 -13.08
CA LEU A 155 -5.59 -5.79 -14.34
C LEU A 155 -4.64 -6.98 -14.52
N ALA A 156 -3.93 -7.37 -13.46
CA ALA A 156 -3.08 -8.55 -13.47
C ALA A 156 -3.88 -9.82 -13.80
N GLY A 157 -5.03 -10.03 -13.16
CA GLY A 157 -5.87 -11.21 -13.36
C GLY A 157 -6.62 -11.27 -14.69
N THR A 158 -6.80 -10.14 -15.39
CA THR A 158 -7.61 -10.07 -16.62
C THR A 158 -6.80 -9.84 -17.89
N LYS A 159 -5.80 -8.95 -17.84
CA LYS A 159 -5.04 -8.53 -19.03
C LYS A 159 -3.62 -9.05 -19.07
N LEU A 160 -3.06 -9.41 -17.92
CA LEU A 160 -1.66 -9.85 -17.79
C LEU A 160 -1.54 -11.28 -17.26
N HIS A 161 -2.66 -11.99 -17.12
CA HIS A 161 -2.65 -13.35 -16.64
C HIS A 161 -2.04 -14.26 -17.69
N VAL A 162 -0.92 -14.87 -17.33
CA VAL A 162 -0.24 -15.88 -18.13
C VAL A 162 -0.33 -17.18 -17.37
N ASP A 163 -0.60 -18.29 -18.06
CA ASP A 163 -0.64 -19.61 -17.45
C ASP A 163 0.69 -19.93 -16.76
N ALA A 164 0.63 -20.82 -15.77
CA ALA A 164 1.83 -21.36 -15.14
C ALA A 164 2.69 -22.02 -16.23
N ALA A 165 3.80 -21.37 -16.59
CA ALA A 165 4.71 -21.80 -17.65
C ALA A 165 6.19 -21.73 -17.18
N PRO A 166 7.09 -22.49 -17.85
CA PRO A 166 8.53 -22.37 -17.60
C PRO A 166 9.03 -20.96 -17.90
N VAL A 167 10.03 -20.48 -17.16
CA VAL A 167 10.69 -19.21 -17.51
C VAL A 167 11.35 -19.32 -18.89
N VAL A 168 11.23 -18.24 -19.66
CA VAL A 168 11.93 -18.05 -20.93
C VAL A 168 13.44 -18.31 -20.72
N PRO A 169 14.15 -19.02 -21.63
CA PRO A 169 15.51 -19.50 -21.37
C PRO A 169 16.52 -18.43 -20.94
N ALA A 170 16.37 -17.19 -21.43
CA ALA A 170 17.22 -16.05 -21.05
C ALA A 170 17.10 -15.63 -19.57
N LEU A 171 16.06 -16.08 -18.87
CA LEU A 171 15.74 -15.74 -17.47
C LEU A 171 16.12 -16.85 -16.48
N LYS A 172 16.69 -17.96 -16.94
CA LYS A 172 17.15 -19.05 -16.07
C LYS A 172 18.46 -18.65 -15.40
N SER A 173 18.37 -17.84 -14.36
CA SER A 173 19.52 -17.38 -13.58
C SER A 173 19.19 -17.34 -12.09
N TYR A 174 20.20 -17.62 -11.26
CA TYR A 174 20.12 -17.50 -9.80
C TYR A 174 19.79 -16.07 -9.34
N TRP A 175 20.17 -15.07 -10.14
CA TRP A 175 20.00 -13.67 -9.80
C TRP A 175 18.58 -13.13 -10.02
N LEU A 176 17.77 -13.78 -10.87
CA LEU A 176 16.41 -13.31 -11.16
C LEU A 176 15.52 -13.32 -9.91
N PRO A 177 15.40 -14.43 -9.15
CA PRO A 177 14.60 -14.44 -7.93
C PRO A 177 15.04 -13.36 -6.93
N VAL A 178 16.35 -13.14 -6.79
CA VAL A 178 16.91 -12.16 -5.86
C VAL A 178 16.58 -10.73 -6.30
N HIS A 179 16.95 -10.36 -7.52
CA HIS A 179 16.72 -9.02 -8.08
C HIS A 179 15.22 -8.68 -8.13
N VAL A 180 14.41 -9.54 -8.72
CA VAL A 180 12.99 -9.24 -8.97
C VAL A 180 12.19 -9.22 -7.66
N THR A 181 12.56 -10.03 -6.66
CA THR A 181 11.94 -9.95 -5.31
C THR A 181 12.24 -8.60 -4.66
N VAL A 182 13.50 -8.18 -4.68
CA VAL A 182 13.90 -6.90 -4.06
C VAL A 182 13.22 -5.72 -4.76
N VAL A 183 13.16 -5.70 -6.09
CA VAL A 183 12.49 -4.64 -6.86
C VAL A 183 10.97 -4.65 -6.67
N SER A 184 10.33 -5.83 -6.64
CA SER A 184 8.88 -5.92 -6.42
C SER A 184 8.47 -5.47 -5.02
N ILE A 185 9.23 -5.83 -3.98
CA ILE A 185 9.02 -5.33 -2.61
C ILE A 185 9.18 -3.81 -2.57
N GLY A 186 10.27 -3.27 -3.15
CA GLY A 186 10.50 -1.83 -3.22
C GLY A 186 9.37 -1.09 -3.94
N SER A 187 8.85 -1.66 -5.04
CA SER A 187 7.71 -1.13 -5.78
C SER A 187 6.44 -1.09 -4.93
N GLY A 188 6.18 -2.15 -4.15
CA GLY A 188 5.07 -2.19 -3.20
C GLY A 188 5.18 -1.14 -2.09
N VAL A 189 6.38 -0.91 -1.57
CA VAL A 189 6.64 0.14 -0.57
C VAL A 189 6.38 1.53 -1.17
N PHE A 190 6.84 1.77 -2.40
CA PHE A 190 6.61 3.03 -3.09
C PHE A 190 5.16 3.27 -3.48
N LEU A 191 4.36 2.21 -3.69
CA LEU A 191 2.91 2.35 -3.86
C LEU A 191 2.26 3.00 -2.62
N VAL A 192 2.64 2.55 -1.41
CA VAL A 192 2.17 3.14 -0.15
C VAL A 192 2.61 4.61 -0.05
N SER A 193 3.86 4.89 -0.41
CA SER A 193 4.41 6.25 -0.40
C SER A 193 3.68 7.20 -1.37
N GLY A 194 3.45 6.76 -2.61
CA GLY A 194 2.74 7.52 -3.64
C GLY A 194 1.31 7.85 -3.23
N VAL A 195 0.56 6.86 -2.70
CA VAL A 195 -0.78 7.09 -2.15
C VAL A 195 -0.75 8.09 -1.00
N ALA A 196 0.19 7.97 -0.06
CA ALA A 196 0.32 8.89 1.05
C ALA A 196 0.60 10.34 0.59
N SER A 197 1.46 10.54 -0.42
CA SER A 197 1.74 11.87 -0.99
C SER A 197 0.58 12.46 -1.77
N LEU A 198 -0.19 11.65 -2.50
CA LEU A 198 -1.42 12.11 -3.18
C LEU A 198 -2.44 12.60 -2.15
N LEU A 199 -2.65 11.83 -1.07
CA LEU A 199 -3.56 12.21 0.01
C LEU A 199 -3.07 13.46 0.76
N PHE A 200 -1.76 13.61 0.95
CA PHE A 200 -1.18 14.81 1.56
C PHE A 200 -1.50 16.07 0.74
N LEU A 201 -1.27 16.04 -0.58
CA LEU A 201 -1.61 17.18 -1.44
C LEU A 201 -3.11 17.47 -1.44
N TYR A 202 -3.93 16.42 -1.45
CA TYR A 202 -5.38 16.57 -1.34
C TYR A 202 -5.79 17.23 -0.02
N ARG A 203 -5.13 16.89 1.09
CA ARG A 203 -5.38 17.51 2.40
C ARG A 203 -4.90 18.96 2.47
N ILE A 204 -3.83 19.32 1.75
CA ILE A 204 -3.41 20.72 1.63
C ILE A 204 -4.41 21.54 0.80
N TRP A 205 -5.00 20.93 -0.22
CA TRP A 205 -6.04 21.58 -1.02
C TRP A 205 -7.37 21.77 -0.27
N GLN A 206 -7.66 20.91 0.73
CA GLN A 206 -8.83 21.01 1.61
C GLN A 206 -8.39 21.03 3.08
N PRO A 207 -7.86 22.17 3.57
CA PRO A 207 -7.36 22.27 4.93
C PRO A 207 -8.49 22.16 5.97
N ALA A 208 -8.12 21.71 7.17
CA ALA A 208 -9.05 21.50 8.27
C ALA A 208 -9.80 22.79 8.63
N GLY A 209 -11.14 22.77 8.58
CA GLY A 209 -11.99 23.92 8.91
C GLY A 209 -12.32 24.85 7.74
N ALA A 210 -11.71 24.66 6.57
CA ALA A 210 -12.06 25.35 5.33
C ALA A 210 -12.48 24.35 4.23
N GLU A 211 -12.93 23.14 4.61
CA GLU A 211 -13.37 22.14 3.66
C GLU A 211 -14.70 22.53 3.00
N SER A 212 -14.75 22.36 1.68
CA SER A 212 -15.96 22.55 0.88
C SER A 212 -17.16 21.73 1.40
N ASP A 213 -18.38 22.21 1.20
CA ASP A 213 -19.58 21.46 1.60
C ASP A 213 -19.95 20.31 0.63
N ASN A 214 -19.21 20.21 -0.47
CA ASN A 214 -19.36 19.16 -1.47
C ASN A 214 -18.81 17.80 -0.97
N ILE A 215 -19.06 16.74 -1.76
CA ILE A 215 -18.56 15.38 -1.50
C ILE A 215 -17.04 15.36 -1.26
N PHE A 216 -16.29 16.23 -1.94
CA PHE A 216 -14.85 16.36 -1.76
C PHE A 216 -14.46 16.85 -0.36
N GLY A 217 -15.11 17.88 0.20
CA GLY A 217 -14.80 18.28 1.57
C GLY A 217 -15.26 17.26 2.61
N GLN A 218 -16.34 16.52 2.36
CA GLN A 218 -16.75 15.39 3.22
C GLN A 218 -15.73 14.24 3.23
N LEU A 219 -15.04 14.01 2.11
CA LEU A 219 -13.95 13.05 2.01
C LEU A 219 -12.70 13.57 2.75
N ALA A 220 -12.36 14.85 2.58
CA ALA A 220 -11.21 15.49 3.22
C ALA A 220 -11.32 15.57 4.75
N ARG A 221 -12.51 15.86 5.30
CA ARG A 221 -12.77 15.93 6.75
C ARG A 221 -12.47 14.62 7.49
N ARG A 222 -12.48 13.49 6.76
CA ARG A 222 -12.26 12.15 7.32
C ARG A 222 -10.83 11.64 7.10
N LEU A 223 -10.02 12.36 6.33
CA LEU A 223 -8.61 12.02 6.16
C LEU A 223 -7.83 12.38 7.43
N PRO A 224 -6.75 11.64 7.71
CA PRO A 224 -5.84 12.02 8.77
C PRO A 224 -5.17 13.37 8.48
N ASP A 225 -4.56 13.96 9.51
CA ASP A 225 -3.85 15.22 9.38
C ASP A 225 -2.74 15.16 8.32
N ALA A 226 -2.50 16.28 7.63
CA ALA A 226 -1.52 16.39 6.57
C ALA A 226 -0.11 15.99 7.05
N GLN A 227 0.27 16.37 8.28
CA GLN A 227 1.56 16.02 8.86
C GLN A 227 1.74 14.50 9.02
N LEU A 228 0.66 13.78 9.30
CA LEU A 228 0.68 12.33 9.48
C LEU A 228 0.77 11.60 8.14
N LEU A 229 0.09 12.10 7.09
CA LEU A 229 0.22 11.62 5.72
C LEU A 229 1.63 11.83 5.17
N ASP A 230 2.19 13.02 5.40
CA ASP A 230 3.55 13.37 5.02
C ASP A 230 4.60 12.52 5.75
N ARG A 231 4.43 12.30 7.06
CA ARG A 231 5.30 11.42 7.84
C ARG A 231 5.25 9.98 7.34
N LEU A 232 4.07 9.49 6.96
CA LEU A 232 3.94 8.16 6.39
C LEU A 232 4.69 8.06 5.06
N ALA A 233 4.46 9.01 4.13
CA ALA A 233 5.14 9.05 2.83
C ALA A 233 6.66 9.02 3.02
N TYR A 234 7.20 9.90 3.87
CA TYR A 234 8.62 9.97 4.16
C TYR A 234 9.16 8.67 4.77
N ARG A 235 8.46 8.09 5.77
CA ARG A 235 8.87 6.82 6.41
C ARG A 235 8.88 5.67 5.41
N THR A 236 7.88 5.58 4.54
CA THR A 236 7.83 4.55 3.49
C THR A 236 8.92 4.76 2.45
N THR A 237 9.24 6.00 2.05
CA THR A 237 10.32 6.26 1.09
C THR A 237 11.70 5.96 1.67
N ILE A 238 11.95 6.24 2.96
CA ILE A 238 13.21 5.84 3.62
C ILE A 238 13.40 4.33 3.58
N ILE A 239 12.33 3.54 3.75
CA ILE A 239 12.39 2.08 3.68
C ILE A 239 12.55 1.62 2.21
N GLY A 240 11.77 2.20 1.30
CA GLY A 240 11.72 1.79 -0.10
C GLY A 240 13.00 2.14 -0.88
N PHE A 241 13.63 3.28 -0.60
CA PHE A 241 14.81 3.76 -1.31
C PHE A 241 16.01 2.79 -1.28
N PRO A 242 16.49 2.29 -0.11
CA PRO A 242 17.60 1.34 -0.08
C PRO A 242 17.21 -0.02 -0.67
N ILE A 243 15.96 -0.47 -0.48
CA ILE A 243 15.47 -1.72 -1.08
C ILE A 243 15.50 -1.61 -2.61
N PHE A 244 14.94 -0.53 -3.16
CA PHE A 244 14.93 -0.32 -4.60
C PHE A 244 16.32 -0.08 -5.17
N GLY A 245 17.17 0.68 -4.46
CA GLY A 245 18.57 0.88 -4.84
C GLY A 245 19.36 -0.42 -4.90
N ALA A 246 19.21 -1.29 -3.90
CA ALA A 246 19.75 -2.65 -3.95
C ALA A 246 19.18 -3.42 -5.14
N GLY A 247 17.89 -3.27 -5.43
CA GLY A 247 17.25 -3.82 -6.63
C GLY A 247 17.94 -3.37 -7.92
N VAL A 248 18.19 -2.07 -8.11
CA VAL A 248 18.88 -1.53 -9.30
C VAL A 248 20.30 -2.12 -9.43
N ILE A 249 21.06 -2.17 -8.33
CA ILE A 249 22.42 -2.74 -8.32
C ILE A 249 22.40 -4.24 -8.67
N LEU A 250 21.50 -5.00 -8.04
CA LEU A 250 21.31 -6.43 -8.33
C LEU A 250 20.86 -6.66 -9.78
N GLY A 251 20.12 -5.71 -10.35
CA GLY A 251 19.74 -5.71 -11.76
C GLY A 251 20.94 -5.58 -12.68
N ALA A 252 21.86 -4.68 -12.36
CA ALA A 252 23.11 -4.52 -13.11
C ALA A 252 24.01 -5.77 -13.04
N ILE A 253 24.12 -6.40 -11.86
CA ILE A 253 24.86 -7.66 -11.70
C ILE A 253 24.21 -8.78 -12.52
N TRP A 254 22.88 -8.88 -12.47
CA TRP A 254 22.14 -9.85 -13.27
C TRP A 254 22.31 -9.59 -14.78
N ALA A 255 22.36 -8.33 -15.21
CA ALA A 255 22.60 -7.95 -16.59
C ALA A 255 23.98 -8.43 -17.09
N GLU A 256 25.03 -8.32 -16.27
CA GLU A 256 26.33 -8.87 -16.66
C GLU A 256 26.25 -10.39 -16.90
N ALA A 257 25.59 -11.11 -16.00
CA ALA A 257 25.43 -12.56 -16.13
C ALA A 257 24.56 -13.00 -17.32
N ALA A 258 23.60 -12.17 -17.75
CA ALA A 258 22.65 -12.51 -18.81
C ALA A 258 23.10 -12.04 -20.22
N TRP A 259 23.68 -10.85 -20.32
CA TRP A 259 24.02 -10.19 -21.60
C TRP A 259 25.50 -9.81 -21.73
N GLY A 260 26.35 -10.12 -20.73
CA GLY A 260 27.78 -9.83 -20.74
C GLY A 260 28.15 -8.37 -20.44
N ARG A 261 27.21 -7.55 -19.94
CA ARG A 261 27.45 -6.14 -19.54
C ARG A 261 26.57 -5.72 -18.38
N PHE A 262 27.11 -4.90 -17.47
CA PHE A 262 26.39 -4.41 -16.29
C PHE A 262 25.26 -3.43 -16.59
N TRP A 263 25.37 -2.65 -17.67
CA TRP A 263 24.41 -1.60 -18.02
C TRP A 263 24.45 -1.35 -19.53
N GLY A 264 23.28 -1.17 -20.12
CA GLY A 264 23.09 -0.94 -21.55
C GLY A 264 22.28 0.30 -21.91
N TRP A 265 21.81 1.09 -20.93
CA TRP A 265 20.93 2.24 -21.16
C TRP A 265 19.64 1.88 -21.90
N ASP A 266 19.16 0.65 -21.71
CA ASP A 266 17.88 0.28 -22.29
C ASP A 266 16.74 1.05 -21.60
N PRO A 267 15.54 1.11 -22.19
CA PRO A 267 14.44 1.89 -21.63
C PRO A 267 14.08 1.49 -20.19
N LYS A 268 14.25 0.22 -19.80
CA LYS A 268 13.94 -0.26 -18.45
C LYS A 268 15.00 0.12 -17.43
N GLU A 269 16.28 -0.06 -17.75
CA GLU A 269 17.40 0.42 -16.94
C GLU A 269 17.32 1.94 -16.75
N THR A 270 17.10 2.68 -17.83
CA THR A 270 17.00 4.15 -17.81
C THR A 270 15.82 4.63 -16.96
N CYS A 271 14.62 4.05 -17.12
CA CYS A 271 13.47 4.42 -16.30
C CYS A 271 13.67 4.07 -14.82
N SER A 272 14.32 2.94 -14.53
CA SER A 272 14.63 2.54 -13.15
C SER A 272 15.63 3.50 -12.50
N PHE A 273 16.62 3.97 -13.25
CA PHE A 273 17.54 5.00 -12.80
C PHE A 273 16.85 6.35 -12.57
N ILE A 274 15.98 6.79 -13.50
CA ILE A 274 15.18 8.01 -13.34
C ILE A 274 14.32 7.93 -12.06
N ALA A 275 13.62 6.82 -11.85
CA ALA A 275 12.82 6.62 -10.64
C ALA A 275 13.70 6.69 -9.37
N TRP A 276 14.86 6.04 -9.37
CA TRP A 276 15.80 6.10 -8.26
C TRP A 276 16.28 7.53 -7.97
N VAL A 277 16.65 8.30 -9.00
CA VAL A 277 17.05 9.71 -8.87
C VAL A 277 15.91 10.57 -8.34
N LEU A 278 14.66 10.36 -8.78
CA LEU A 278 13.51 11.11 -8.27
C LEU A 278 13.27 10.84 -6.78
N TYR A 279 13.37 9.60 -6.32
CA TYR A 279 13.25 9.29 -4.89
C TYR A 279 14.44 9.80 -4.08
N ALA A 280 15.66 9.78 -4.64
CA ALA A 280 16.83 10.41 -4.01
C ALA A 280 16.61 11.92 -3.88
N ALA A 281 16.13 12.58 -4.93
CA ALA A 281 15.80 14.00 -4.95
C ALA A 281 14.69 14.33 -3.93
N TYR A 282 13.69 13.47 -3.78
CA TYR A 282 12.67 13.61 -2.75
C TYR A 282 13.28 13.57 -1.34
N LEU A 283 14.11 12.56 -1.03
CA LEU A 283 14.75 12.46 0.27
C LEU A 283 15.70 13.62 0.54
N HIS A 284 16.43 14.06 -0.48
CA HIS A 284 17.30 15.23 -0.41
C HIS A 284 16.51 16.52 -0.16
N ALA A 285 15.44 16.76 -0.92
CA ALA A 285 14.53 17.88 -0.71
C ALA A 285 13.94 17.89 0.71
N ARG A 286 13.67 16.71 1.29
CA ARG A 286 13.17 16.60 2.67
C ARG A 286 14.23 16.84 3.74
N ALA A 287 15.50 16.61 3.43
CA ALA A 287 16.62 16.92 4.30
C ALA A 287 17.00 18.42 4.27
N THR A 288 16.74 19.10 3.15
CA THR A 288 17.06 20.52 2.95
C THR A 288 15.98 21.44 3.54
N SER A 289 16.42 22.46 4.29
CA SER A 289 15.52 23.47 4.86
C SER A 289 14.75 24.22 3.75
N GLY A 290 13.43 24.43 3.95
CA GLY A 290 12.56 25.16 3.00
C GLY A 290 11.93 24.32 1.88
N TRP A 291 12.25 23.02 1.76
CA TRP A 291 11.65 22.11 0.77
C TRP A 291 10.71 21.07 1.40
N ARG A 292 10.46 21.17 2.71
CA ARG A 292 9.57 20.28 3.46
C ARG A 292 8.09 20.40 3.07
N ASP A 293 7.74 21.36 2.23
CA ASP A 293 6.38 21.71 1.82
C ASP A 293 5.84 20.83 0.66
N THR A 294 4.74 21.26 0.05
CA THR A 294 4.07 20.68 -1.13
C THR A 294 5.01 20.28 -2.27
N LYS A 295 6.11 21.01 -2.46
CA LYS A 295 7.10 20.74 -3.52
C LYS A 295 7.71 19.34 -3.40
N ALA A 296 8.08 18.89 -2.19
CA ALA A 296 8.61 17.55 -2.00
C ALA A 296 7.57 16.48 -2.34
N ALA A 297 6.30 16.68 -1.98
CA ALA A 297 5.25 15.72 -2.31
C ALA A 297 5.08 15.54 -3.83
N TRP A 298 5.21 16.62 -4.62
CA TRP A 298 5.21 16.53 -6.08
C TRP A 298 6.39 15.72 -6.64
N ILE A 299 7.58 15.84 -6.05
CA ILE A 299 8.75 15.03 -6.45
C ILE A 299 8.48 13.55 -6.17
N ASN A 300 7.89 13.22 -5.01
CA ASN A 300 7.54 11.84 -4.67
C ASN A 300 6.51 11.26 -5.64
N ILE A 301 5.50 12.06 -6.01
CA ILE A 301 4.48 11.67 -7.00
C ILE A 301 5.13 11.47 -8.37
N ALA A 302 6.06 12.33 -8.79
CA ALA A 302 6.80 12.13 -10.02
C ALA A 302 7.58 10.81 -10.01
N GLY A 303 8.24 10.46 -8.89
CA GLY A 303 8.89 9.16 -8.72
C GLY A 303 7.90 7.99 -8.81
N PHE A 304 6.72 8.12 -8.21
CA PHE A 304 5.65 7.12 -8.30
C PHE A 304 5.13 6.95 -9.74
N VAL A 305 4.91 8.05 -10.45
CA VAL A 305 4.51 8.02 -11.87
C VAL A 305 5.60 7.39 -12.73
N ALA A 306 6.88 7.69 -12.49
CA ALA A 306 7.98 7.06 -13.20
C ALA A 306 8.03 5.54 -12.99
N MET A 307 7.72 5.08 -11.77
CA MET A 307 7.57 3.65 -11.46
C MET A 307 6.40 3.01 -12.21
N LEU A 308 5.24 3.66 -12.27
CA LEU A 308 4.08 3.16 -13.04
C LEU A 308 4.36 3.16 -14.55
N PHE A 309 5.04 4.18 -15.05
CA PHE A 309 5.48 4.25 -16.44
C PHE A 309 6.43 3.10 -16.78
N ASN A 310 7.40 2.82 -15.91
CA ASN A 310 8.30 1.68 -16.07
C ASN A 310 7.54 0.34 -16.01
N LEU A 311 6.58 0.20 -15.10
CA LEU A 311 5.79 -1.01 -14.96
C LEU A 311 4.90 -1.28 -16.18
N PHE A 312 4.18 -0.30 -16.68
CA PHE A 312 3.20 -0.51 -17.74
C PHE A 312 3.73 -0.17 -19.13
N ILE A 313 4.23 1.04 -19.34
CA ILE A 313 4.61 1.50 -20.66
C ILE A 313 5.85 0.75 -21.15
N ILE A 314 6.90 0.67 -20.33
CA ILE A 314 8.12 -0.01 -20.75
C ILE A 314 7.89 -1.52 -20.92
N ASN A 315 7.13 -2.18 -20.05
CA ASN A 315 6.93 -3.62 -20.20
C ASN A 315 5.95 -4.00 -21.32
N ILE A 316 4.94 -3.18 -21.62
CA ILE A 316 3.89 -3.50 -22.60
C ILE A 316 4.18 -2.91 -23.99
N VAL A 317 4.67 -1.67 -24.04
CA VAL A 317 4.79 -0.91 -25.30
C VAL A 317 6.19 -1.02 -25.91
N VAL A 318 7.22 -1.11 -25.06
CA VAL A 318 8.60 -1.17 -25.52
C VAL A 318 9.05 -2.62 -25.66
N SER A 319 9.21 -3.07 -26.90
CA SER A 319 9.91 -4.31 -27.21
C SER A 319 11.41 -4.11 -26.90
N GLY A 320 11.85 -4.64 -25.76
CA GLY A 320 13.26 -4.62 -25.34
C GLY A 320 13.69 -5.96 -24.75
N LEU A 321 14.97 -6.07 -24.41
CA LEU A 321 15.59 -7.24 -23.78
C LEU A 321 14.83 -7.69 -22.50
N HIS A 322 14.10 -6.77 -21.88
CA HIS A 322 13.33 -6.99 -20.65
C HIS A 322 11.81 -7.12 -20.83
N SER A 323 11.31 -7.34 -22.06
CA SER A 323 9.88 -7.52 -22.29
C SER A 323 9.42 -8.88 -21.73
N TYR A 324 8.98 -8.88 -20.47
CA TYR A 324 8.40 -10.03 -19.77
C TYR A 324 6.88 -10.06 -19.81
N ALA A 325 6.29 -9.32 -20.74
CA ALA A 325 4.85 -9.27 -20.88
C ALA A 325 4.27 -10.68 -21.05
N GLY A 326 5.02 -11.61 -21.68
CA GLY A 326 4.50 -12.95 -21.99
C GLY A 326 3.26 -12.90 -22.89
N LEU A 327 3.02 -11.74 -23.53
CA LEU A 327 1.88 -11.43 -24.39
C LEU A 327 2.19 -11.69 -25.87
N ASN A 328 3.33 -12.32 -26.17
CA ASN A 328 3.75 -12.73 -27.50
C ASN A 328 3.88 -14.25 -27.55
#